data_AF-A0A1T5LF45-F1
#
_entry.id   AF-A0A1T5LF45-F1
#
_cell.length_a   1.000
_cell.length_b   1.000
_cell.length_c   1.000
_cell.angle_alpha   90.00
_cell.angle_beta   90.00
_cell.angle_gamma   90.00
#
_symmetry.space_group_name_H-M   'P 1'
#
loop_
_entity.id
_entity.type
_entity.pdbx_description
1 polymer ?
#
loop_
_entity_poly.entity_id
_entity_poly.type
_entity_poly.pdbx_seq_one_letter_code
_entity_poly.pdbx_strand_id
1 'polypeptide(L)'
;MKAEIKIYKGIEYVLVSQLPAEQQTIISQTISKRLYIKILIDGKIVGNCLQYKDYDFWYENVYRQGDKPLQTRVLETEKDTSALVDG
;
A
#
# COMPACT_ATOMS: atom_id res chain seq x y z
N MET A 1 2.48 15.38 -2.04
CA MET A 1 3.87 15.34 -1.52
C MET A 1 4.11 13.98 -0.88
N LYS A 2 5.20 13.27 -1.20
CA LYS A 2 5.50 11.95 -0.59
C LYS A 2 6.11 12.14 0.80
N ALA A 3 5.80 11.23 1.71
CA ALA A 3 6.30 11.31 3.09
C ALA A 3 7.76 10.86 3.22
N GLU A 4 8.42 11.42 4.22
CA GLU A 4 9.80 11.07 4.57
C GLU A 4 9.86 9.69 5.24
N ILE A 5 10.87 8.90 4.84
CA ILE A 5 11.16 7.61 5.43
C ILE A 5 11.81 7.79 6.81
N LYS A 6 11.39 6.97 7.77
CA LYS A 6 12.04 6.84 9.06
C LYS A 6 12.68 5.48 9.18
N ILE A 7 13.85 5.43 9.83
CA ILE A 7 14.63 4.21 10.00
C ILE A 7 14.85 4.00 11.49
N TYR A 8 14.42 2.85 12.00
CA TYR A 8 14.71 2.45 13.37
C TYR A 8 15.13 0.98 13.41
N LYS A 9 16.37 0.70 13.82
CA LYS A 9 16.96 -0.66 13.87
C LYS A 9 16.77 -1.46 12.58
N GLY A 10 16.95 -0.81 11.42
CA GLY A 10 16.78 -1.41 10.09
C GLY A 10 15.33 -1.55 9.63
N ILE A 11 14.36 -1.11 10.42
CA ILE A 11 12.96 -1.04 10.01
C ILE A 11 12.73 0.32 9.36
N GLU A 12 12.41 0.29 8.08
CA GLU A 12 11.98 1.43 7.29
C GLU A 12 10.47 1.61 7.42
N TYR A 13 10.02 2.77 7.91
CA TYR A 13 8.62 3.01 8.19
C TYR A 13 8.22 4.48 8.00
N VAL A 14 6.92 4.72 7.88
CA VAL A 14 6.30 6.03 7.96
C VAL A 14 5.30 6.06 9.12
N LEU A 15 5.15 7.21 9.78
CA LEU A 15 4.04 7.40 10.71
C LEU A 15 2.85 7.96 9.94
N VAL A 16 1.75 7.22 9.93
CA VAL A 16 0.53 7.67 9.25
C VAL A 16 0.02 8.99 9.85
N SER A 17 0.12 9.16 11.17
CA SER A 17 -0.28 10.40 11.85
C SER A 17 0.58 11.64 11.49
N GLN A 18 1.69 11.46 10.78
CA GLN A 18 2.55 12.56 10.31
C GLN A 18 2.43 12.82 8.81
N LEU A 19 1.59 12.06 8.10
CA LEU A 19 1.31 12.31 6.70
C LEU A 19 0.48 13.59 6.52
N PRO A 20 0.45 14.19 5.32
CA PRO A 20 -0.53 15.23 5.00
C PRO A 20 -1.97 14.76 5.26
N ALA A 21 -2.85 15.65 5.72
CA ALA A 21 -4.22 15.31 6.14
C ALA A 21 -5.03 14.55 5.06
N GLU A 22 -4.82 14.89 3.80
CA GLU A 22 -5.42 14.19 2.66
C GLU A 22 -4.96 12.73 2.58
N GLN A 23 -3.65 12.47 2.69
CA GLN A 23 -3.10 11.12 2.71
C GLN A 23 -3.58 10.34 3.93
N GLN A 24 -3.65 10.98 5.10
CA GLN A 24 -4.18 10.34 6.32
C GLN A 24 -5.60 9.82 6.09
N THR A 25 -6.43 10.63 5.45
CA THR A 25 -7.81 10.26 5.13
C THR A 25 -7.84 9.10 4.15
N ILE A 26 -7.18 9.21 3.00
CA ILE A 26 -7.25 8.20 1.93
C ILE A 26 -6.62 6.89 2.38
N ILE A 27 -5.45 6.93 3.03
CA ILE A 27 -4.73 5.72 3.45
C ILE A 27 -5.56 4.93 4.46
N SER A 28 -6.24 5.62 5.39
CA SER A 28 -7.07 4.96 6.40
C SER A 28 -8.26 4.18 5.84
N GLN A 29 -8.71 4.53 4.63
CA GLN A 29 -9.83 3.91 3.94
C GLN A 29 -9.40 2.82 2.97
N THR A 30 -8.18 2.89 2.45
CA THR A 30 -7.72 2.07 1.31
C THR A 30 -6.68 1.03 1.71
N ILE A 31 -5.89 1.28 2.76
CA ILE A 31 -4.89 0.32 3.23
C ILE A 31 -5.48 -0.61 4.28
N SER A 32 -5.09 -1.89 4.24
CA SER A 32 -5.54 -2.87 5.23
C SER A 32 -4.99 -2.54 6.61
N LYS A 33 -5.86 -2.58 7.64
CA LYS A 33 -5.47 -2.41 9.05
C LYS A 33 -4.40 -3.41 9.52
N ARG A 34 -4.26 -4.54 8.84
CA ARG A 34 -3.24 -5.57 9.15
C ARG A 34 -1.81 -5.15 8.79
N LEU A 35 -1.64 -4.20 7.88
CA LEU A 35 -0.33 -3.69 7.48
C LEU A 35 0.26 -2.69 8.47
N TYR A 36 -0.57 -2.17 9.38
CA TYR A 36 -0.09 -1.29 10.43
C TYR A 36 0.70 -2.07 11.47
N ILE A 37 1.91 -1.59 11.73
CA ILE A 37 2.82 -2.12 12.73
C ILE A 37 2.93 -1.17 13.92
N LYS A 38 3.38 -1.73 15.04
CA LYS A 38 3.80 -0.97 16.23
C LYS A 38 5.28 -1.20 16.43
N ILE A 39 6.03 -0.14 16.69
CA ILE A 39 7.48 -0.21 16.90
C ILE A 39 7.77 0.28 18.32
N LEU A 40 8.59 -0.48 19.07
CA LEU A 40 9.06 -0.08 20.39
C LEU A 40 10.32 0.79 20.26
N ILE A 41 10.14 2.09 20.39
CA ILE A 41 11.20 3.10 20.24
C ILE A 41 11.45 3.71 21.62
N ASP A 42 12.66 3.56 22.16
CA ASP A 42 13.06 4.11 23.47
C ASP A 42 12.06 3.79 24.60
N GLY A 43 11.57 2.55 24.64
CA GLY A 43 10.60 2.09 25.63
C GLY A 43 9.16 2.57 25.41
N LYS A 44 8.88 3.31 24.34
CA LYS A 44 7.54 3.77 23.96
C LYS A 44 7.02 3.00 22.74
N ILE A 45 5.77 2.53 22.83
CA ILE A 45 5.10 1.87 21.72
C ILE A 45 4.59 2.96 20.76
N VAL A 46 5.24 3.10 19.61
CA VAL A 46 4.81 3.97 18.53
C VAL A 46 3.92 3.16 17.59
N GLY A 47 2.62 3.45 17.62
CA GLY A 47 1.63 2.84 16.72
C GLY A 47 1.44 3.60 15.42
N ASN A 48 0.45 3.19 14.62
CA ASN A 48 0.11 3.80 13.33
C ASN A 48 1.30 3.90 12.36
N CYS A 49 2.22 2.95 12.44
CA CYS A 49 3.37 2.87 11.55
C CYS A 49 3.02 1.96 10.37
N LEU A 50 3.49 2.31 9.18
CA LEU A 50 3.48 1.43 8.01
C LEU A 50 4.91 1.21 7.57
N GLN A 51 5.26 -0.02 7.15
CA GLN A 51 6.56 -0.22 6.52
C GLN A 51 6.63 0.64 5.26
N TYR A 52 7.81 1.20 4.98
CA TYR A 52 7.96 2.14 3.87
C TYR A 52 7.57 1.49 2.54
N LYS A 53 7.92 0.22 2.31
CA LYS A 53 7.54 -0.53 1.10
C LYS A 53 6.02 -0.57 0.86
N ASP A 54 5.23 -0.72 1.92
CA ASP A 54 3.78 -0.84 1.83
C ASP A 54 3.15 0.54 1.60
N TYR A 55 3.69 1.56 2.26
CA TYR A 55 3.35 2.96 2.00
C TYR A 55 3.72 3.38 0.57
N ASP A 56 4.90 3.01 0.09
CA ASP A 56 5.40 3.34 -1.24
C ASP A 56 4.49 2.75 -2.33
N PHE A 57 4.18 1.46 -2.21
CA PHE A 57 3.24 0.79 -3.10
C PHE A 57 1.87 1.48 -3.08
N TRP A 58 1.32 1.76 -1.90
CA TRP A 58 0.05 2.47 -1.77
C TRP A 58 0.11 3.88 -2.39
N TYR A 59 1.20 4.62 -2.14
CA TYR A 59 1.35 5.98 -2.64
C TYR A 59 1.36 6.01 -4.16
N GLU A 60 2.13 5.11 -4.79
CA GLU A 60 2.25 5.06 -6.26
C GLU A 60 0.99 4.49 -6.94
N ASN A 61 0.28 3.55 -6.30
CA ASN A 61 -0.84 2.83 -6.93
C ASN A 61 -2.24 3.35 -6.56
N VAL A 62 -2.38 4.04 -5.43
CA VAL A 62 -3.68 4.50 -4.93
C VAL A 62 -3.70 6.02 -4.86
N TYR A 63 -2.75 6.62 -4.14
CA TYR A 63 -2.77 8.06 -3.89
C TYR A 63 -2.37 8.90 -5.11
N ARG A 64 -1.28 8.54 -5.80
CA ARG A 64 -0.80 9.24 -7.01
C ARG A 64 -1.72 8.99 -8.22
N GLN A 65 -2.49 7.89 -8.22
CA GLN A 65 -3.40 7.56 -9.32
C GLN A 65 -4.72 8.36 -9.31
N GLY A 66 -4.84 9.43 -8.51
CA GLY A 66 -6.00 10.33 -8.47
C GLY A 66 -6.44 11.01 -9.78
N ASP A 67 -5.88 10.61 -10.93
CA ASP A 67 -6.25 11.07 -12.28
C ASP A 67 -6.27 9.95 -13.35
N LYS A 68 -6.16 8.66 -13.00
CA LYS A 68 -6.28 7.57 -13.99
C LYS A 68 -7.19 6.45 -13.51
N PRO A 69 -8.18 6.03 -14.34
CA PRO A 69 -9.06 4.93 -13.97
C PRO A 69 -8.25 3.64 -13.82
N LEU A 70 -8.48 2.96 -12.70
CA LEU A 70 -7.94 1.65 -12.34
C LEU A 70 -8.16 0.67 -13.51
N GLN A 71 -7.11 0.39 -14.29
CA GLN A 71 -7.07 -0.83 -15.08
C GLN A 71 -6.82 -1.98 -14.10
N THR A 72 -7.92 -2.60 -13.69
CA THR A 72 -7.93 -3.96 -13.16
C THR A 72 -7.02 -4.82 -14.03
N ARG A 73 -5.86 -5.21 -13.48
CA ARG A 73 -5.13 -6.36 -14.01
C ARG A 73 -6.03 -7.56 -13.78
N VAL A 74 -6.81 -7.89 -14.81
CA VAL A 74 -7.32 -9.24 -14.98
C VAL A 74 -6.08 -10.11 -14.98
N LEU A 75 -5.94 -10.98 -13.97
CA LEU A 75 -5.02 -12.10 -14.07
C LEU A 75 -5.56 -12.96 -15.21
N GLU A 76 -5.08 -12.68 -16.42
CA GLU A 76 -5.20 -13.54 -17.58
C GLU A 76 -4.50 -14.86 -17.24
N THR A 77 -5.30 -15.82 -16.76
CA THR A 77 -4.98 -17.23 -16.94
C THR A 77 -5.40 -17.57 -18.36
N GLU A 78 -4.55 -17.27 -19.34
CA GLU A 78 -4.73 -17.75 -20.70
C GLU A 78 -4.28 -19.21 -20.84
N LYS A 79 -5.07 -19.93 -21.66
CA LYS A 79 -4.82 -21.18 -22.40
C LYS A 79 -4.92 -22.52 -21.67
N ASP A 80 -5.97 -23.27 -22.04
CA ASP A 80 -5.74 -24.28 -23.07
C ASP A 80 -6.91 -24.33 -24.07
N THR A 81 -6.53 -24.37 -25.34
CA THR A 81 -7.41 -24.48 -26.50
C THR A 81 -7.42 -25.95 -26.90
N SER A 82 -8.58 -26.59 -26.96
CA SER A 82 -8.77 -27.72 -27.87
C SER A 82 -10.15 -27.67 -28.51
N ALA A 83 -10.08 -27.57 -29.84
CA ALA A 83 -11.17 -27.56 -30.80
C ALA A 83 -11.74 -28.98 -31.01
N LEU A 84 -13.01 -29.07 -31.43
CA LEU A 84 -13.45 -29.66 -32.72
C LEU A 84 -14.96 -29.97 -32.71
N VAL A 85 -15.66 -29.14 -33.48
CA VAL A 85 -16.80 -29.35 -34.39
C VAL A 85 -17.78 -30.52 -34.20
N ASP A 86 -19.06 -30.12 -34.21
CA ASP A 86 -20.29 -30.88 -34.42
C ASP A 86 -20.32 -31.55 -35.82
N GLY A 87 -20.77 -32.80 -35.87
CA GLY A 87 -21.01 -33.58 -37.08
C GLY A 87 -21.94 -34.75 -36.80
#